data_AF-A0A2M8PNU1-F1
#
_entry.id   AF-A0A2M8PNU1-F1
#
_cell.length_a   1.000
_cell.length_b   1.000
_cell.length_c   1.000
_cell.angle_alpha   90.00
_cell.angle_beta   90.00
_cell.angle_gamma   90.00
#
_symmetry.space_group_name_H-M   'P 1'
#
loop_
_entity.id
_entity.type
_entity.pdbx_description
1 polymer ?
#
loop_
_entity_poly.entity_id
_entity_poly.type
_entity_poly.pdbx_seq_one_letter_code
_entity_poly.pdbx_strand_id
1 'polypeptide(L)'
;DFTLLGHLRDFVSGDDLKAFFRFTNAFPTTLIGKRERNQYARQFSTRFIERLIMQVEARLTPILESEGFQNIAYAIRQATVTAQYRKKQGDQKYDVRYGLGQELARKSRYPRDFIVALSDFLHKYNAENARVMETRSGPYRSSVKTTDIDEIVRLIDEYGSETVANLLIAYGHARIPREENLVTEESTQE
;
A
#
# COMPACT_ATOMS: atom_id res chain seq x y z
N ASP A 1 8.80 12.43 -15.29
CA ASP A 1 7.95 13.54 -14.87
C ASP A 1 8.77 14.39 -13.89
N PHE A 2 9.03 15.65 -14.25
CA PHE A 2 9.87 16.55 -13.46
C PHE A 2 9.22 16.92 -12.12
N THR A 3 7.89 16.92 -12.06
CA THR A 3 7.12 17.27 -10.85
C THR A 3 7.32 16.26 -9.73
N LEU A 4 7.34 14.96 -10.04
CA LEU A 4 7.62 13.90 -9.07
C LEU A 4 9.05 14.01 -8.51
N LEU A 5 10.03 14.32 -9.36
CA LEU A 5 11.41 14.51 -8.92
C LEU A 5 11.54 15.77 -8.05
N GLY A 6 10.76 16.81 -8.32
CA GLY A 6 10.65 17.99 -7.47
C GLY A 6 10.16 17.63 -6.06
N HIS A 7 9.04 16.91 -5.95
CA HIS A 7 8.53 16.46 -4.63
C HIS A 7 9.53 15.58 -3.87
N LEU A 8 10.21 14.67 -4.55
CA LEU A 8 11.23 13.85 -3.92
C LEU A 8 12.41 14.69 -3.43
N ARG A 9 12.88 15.65 -4.23
CA ARG A 9 13.98 16.56 -3.85
C ARG A 9 13.58 17.41 -2.64
N ASP A 10 12.43 18.05 -2.70
CA ASP A 10 11.97 18.96 -1.64
C ASP A 10 11.84 18.21 -0.30
N PHE A 11 11.41 16.95 -0.37
CA PHE A 11 11.42 16.07 0.79
C PHE A 11 12.84 15.72 1.28
N VAL A 12 13.72 15.21 0.41
CA VAL A 12 15.08 14.80 0.80
C VAL A 12 15.94 15.98 1.30
N SER A 13 15.69 17.19 0.83
CA SER A 13 16.45 18.39 1.20
C SER A 13 15.88 19.18 2.38
N GLY A 14 14.63 18.93 2.78
CA GLY A 14 13.95 19.76 3.77
C GLY A 14 13.07 19.00 4.77
N ASP A 15 13.13 17.66 4.77
CA ASP A 15 12.32 16.78 5.61
C ASP A 15 10.79 17.07 5.50
N ASP A 16 10.34 17.59 4.33
CA ASP A 16 8.93 17.95 4.09
C ASP A 16 8.08 16.69 3.86
N LEU A 17 7.47 16.18 4.93
CA LEU A 17 6.58 15.03 4.89
C LEU A 17 5.39 15.23 3.91
N LYS A 18 4.93 16.47 3.70
CA LYS A 18 3.87 16.73 2.71
C LYS A 18 4.40 16.55 1.30
N ALA A 19 5.65 16.91 1.02
CA ALA A 19 6.30 16.61 -0.26
C ALA A 19 6.44 15.10 -0.47
N PHE A 20 6.80 14.35 0.57
CA PHE A 20 6.81 12.90 0.53
C PHE A 20 5.43 12.32 0.16
N PHE A 21 4.36 12.78 0.83
CA PHE A 21 3.00 12.31 0.53
C PHE A 21 2.52 12.69 -0.88
N ARG A 22 2.86 13.89 -1.37
CA ARG A 22 2.59 14.27 -2.77
C ARG A 22 3.30 13.31 -3.74
N PHE A 23 4.54 12.94 -3.44
CA PHE A 23 5.27 11.96 -4.23
C PHE A 23 4.60 10.58 -4.18
N THR A 24 4.33 10.03 -3.00
CA THR A 24 3.80 8.67 -2.85
C THR A 24 2.38 8.50 -3.37
N ASN A 25 1.58 9.57 -3.44
CA ASN A 25 0.25 9.53 -4.03
C ASN A 25 0.27 9.57 -5.56
N ALA A 26 1.22 10.29 -6.17
CA ALA A 26 1.30 10.46 -7.63
C ALA A 26 2.23 9.44 -8.32
N PHE A 27 3.26 8.96 -7.63
CA PHE A 27 4.25 8.03 -8.17
C PHE A 27 3.66 6.68 -8.61
N PRO A 28 2.71 6.05 -7.88
CA PRO A 28 2.10 4.78 -8.27
C PRO A 28 1.57 4.72 -9.70
N THR A 29 0.88 5.77 -10.16
CA THR A 29 0.34 5.84 -11.52
C THR A 29 1.44 5.87 -12.56
N THR A 30 2.51 6.63 -12.30
CA THR A 30 3.68 6.68 -13.19
C THR A 30 4.40 5.34 -13.25
N LEU A 31 4.53 4.67 -12.10
CA LEU A 31 5.14 3.36 -11.96
C LEU A 31 4.37 2.28 -12.74
N ILE A 32 3.04 2.22 -12.54
CA ILE A 32 2.15 1.29 -13.23
C ILE A 32 2.21 1.51 -14.75
N GLY A 33 2.09 2.76 -15.22
CA GLY A 33 2.12 3.08 -16.65
C GLY A 33 3.48 2.82 -17.32
N LYS A 34 4.60 3.05 -16.61
CA LYS A 34 5.93 2.64 -17.11
C LYS A 34 6.02 1.13 -17.25
N ARG A 35 5.52 0.38 -16.26
CA ARG A 35 5.49 -1.09 -16.32
C ARG A 35 4.68 -1.57 -17.50
N GLU A 36 3.50 -1.03 -17.77
CA GLU A 36 2.69 -1.41 -18.95
C GLU A 36 3.45 -1.27 -20.26
N ARG A 37 4.29 -0.24 -20.39
CA ARG A 37 5.18 -0.01 -21.54
C ARG A 37 6.46 -0.84 -21.53
N ASN A 38 6.60 -1.83 -20.64
CA ASN A 38 7.81 -2.62 -20.42
C ASN A 38 9.06 -1.78 -20.10
N GLN A 39 8.87 -0.61 -19.48
CA GLN A 39 9.96 0.28 -19.06
C GLN A 39 10.34 0.02 -17.60
N TYR A 40 11.64 0.08 -17.31
CA TYR A 40 12.14 -0.04 -15.94
C TYR A 40 11.69 1.15 -15.08
N ALA A 41 11.20 0.85 -13.89
CA ALA A 41 10.84 1.83 -12.87
C ALA A 41 11.18 1.28 -11.48
N ARG A 42 11.99 2.03 -10.72
CA ARG A 42 12.42 1.64 -9.38
C ARG A 42 11.31 1.91 -8.38
N GLN A 43 10.92 0.90 -7.61
CA GLN A 43 10.03 1.04 -6.47
C GLN A 43 10.84 1.25 -5.20
N PHE A 44 10.33 2.08 -4.28
CA PHE A 44 10.83 2.11 -2.91
C PHE A 44 10.51 0.82 -2.19
N SER A 45 11.36 0.45 -1.23
CA SER A 45 11.07 -0.66 -0.32
C SER A 45 10.34 -0.16 0.93
N THR A 46 9.52 -1.02 1.53
CA THR A 46 8.86 -0.76 2.82
C THR A 46 9.88 -0.32 3.88
N ARG A 47 10.97 -1.08 4.05
CA ARG A 47 12.10 -0.74 4.94
C ARG A 47 12.75 0.63 4.67
N PHE A 48 12.74 1.07 3.42
CA PHE A 48 13.29 2.39 3.09
C PHE A 48 12.34 3.48 3.56
N ILE A 49 11.04 3.33 3.29
CA ILE A 49 10.01 4.26 3.75
C ILE A 49 9.98 4.32 5.28
N GLU A 50 10.04 3.16 5.95
CA GLU A 50 10.04 3.05 7.40
C GLU A 50 11.16 3.88 8.04
N ARG A 51 12.42 3.57 7.69
CA ARG A 51 13.59 4.29 8.22
C ARG A 51 13.51 5.79 8.01
N LEU A 52 12.98 6.17 6.86
CA LEU A 52 12.86 7.54 6.42
C LEU A 52 11.78 8.28 7.20
N ILE A 53 10.63 7.65 7.46
CA ILE A 53 9.59 8.21 8.33
C ILE A 53 10.08 8.29 9.76
N MET A 54 10.72 7.25 10.30
CA MET A 54 11.27 7.27 11.66
C MET A 54 12.32 8.37 11.87
N GLN A 55 13.12 8.67 10.84
CA GLN A 55 14.11 9.74 10.89
C GLN A 55 13.48 11.14 10.87
N VAL A 56 12.43 11.34 10.07
CA VAL A 56 11.79 12.64 9.84
C VAL A 56 10.74 12.97 10.90
N GLU A 57 9.93 11.98 11.29
CA GLU A 57 8.82 12.13 12.23
C GLU A 57 8.65 10.84 13.05
N ALA A 58 9.45 10.71 14.11
CA ALA A 58 9.46 9.55 15.00
C ALA A 58 8.09 9.28 15.64
N ARG A 59 7.22 10.29 15.78
CA ARG A 59 5.87 10.13 16.34
C ARG A 59 4.98 9.22 15.48
N LEU A 60 5.30 9.01 14.21
CA LEU A 60 4.52 8.12 13.33
C LEU A 60 4.92 6.65 13.44
N THR A 61 5.97 6.33 14.20
CA THR A 61 6.44 4.95 14.40
C THR A 61 5.34 3.97 14.84
N PRO A 62 4.42 4.32 15.78
CA PRO A 62 3.36 3.41 16.20
C PRO A 62 2.40 3.01 15.06
N ILE A 63 2.22 3.86 14.04
CA ILE A 63 1.44 3.50 12.84
C ILE A 63 2.14 2.37 12.09
N LEU A 64 3.47 2.44 11.97
CA LEU A 64 4.26 1.52 11.17
C LEU A 64 4.40 0.15 11.86
N GLU A 65 4.35 0.13 13.19
CA GLU A 65 4.43 -1.06 14.03
C GLU A 65 3.06 -1.75 14.23
N SER A 66 1.95 -1.09 13.89
CA SER A 66 0.60 -1.69 13.96
C SER A 66 0.44 -2.84 12.96
N GLU A 67 0.04 -4.01 13.47
CA GLU A 67 -0.24 -5.19 12.65
C GLU A 67 -1.38 -4.91 11.67
N GLY A 68 -2.46 -4.25 12.14
CA GLY A 68 -3.59 -3.86 11.31
C GLY A 68 -3.20 -2.94 10.16
N PHE A 69 -2.33 -1.96 10.42
CA PHE A 69 -1.78 -1.10 9.37
C PHE A 69 -0.98 -1.91 8.35
N GLN A 70 -0.10 -2.81 8.80
CA GLN A 70 0.72 -3.64 7.92
C GLN A 70 -0.12 -4.60 7.07
N ASN A 71 -1.14 -5.23 7.65
CA ASN A 71 -2.07 -6.13 6.98
C ASN A 71 -2.87 -5.42 5.88
N ILE A 72 -3.36 -4.21 6.17
CA ILE A 72 -4.09 -3.41 5.19
C ILE A 72 -3.16 -2.87 4.10
N ALA A 73 -1.95 -2.43 4.43
CA ALA A 73 -0.95 -2.06 3.43
C ALA A 73 -0.56 -3.25 2.53
N TYR A 74 -0.46 -4.45 3.08
CA TYR A 74 -0.27 -5.69 2.31
C TYR A 74 -1.44 -5.92 1.34
N ALA A 75 -2.69 -5.79 1.79
CA ALA A 75 -3.87 -5.96 0.93
C ALA A 75 -3.88 -4.97 -0.24
N ILE A 76 -3.57 -3.69 0.02
CA ILE A 76 -3.42 -2.67 -1.03
C ILE A 76 -2.35 -3.08 -2.05
N ARG A 77 -1.20 -3.58 -1.58
CA ARG A 77 -0.10 -4.04 -2.45
C ARG A 77 -0.50 -5.23 -3.31
N GLN A 78 -1.17 -6.22 -2.71
CA GLN A 78 -1.68 -7.40 -3.41
C GLN A 78 -2.70 -7.03 -4.49
N ALA A 79 -3.57 -6.05 -4.22
CA ALA A 79 -4.59 -5.59 -5.16
C ALA A 79 -4.06 -4.63 -6.25
N THR A 80 -2.83 -4.15 -6.15
CA THR A 80 -2.28 -3.14 -7.07
C THR A 80 -1.02 -3.63 -7.77
N VAL A 81 0.17 -3.26 -7.27
CA VAL A 81 1.45 -3.49 -7.93
C VAL A 81 1.83 -4.97 -8.02
N THR A 82 1.42 -5.79 -7.05
CA THR A 82 1.68 -7.24 -7.07
C THR A 82 0.75 -7.95 -8.04
N ALA A 83 -0.55 -7.65 -8.02
CA ALA A 83 -1.49 -8.19 -9.02
C ALA A 83 -1.05 -7.82 -10.44
N GLN A 84 -0.60 -6.58 -10.68
CA GLN A 84 -0.09 -6.16 -11.98
C GLN A 84 1.13 -6.99 -12.42
N TYR A 85 2.05 -7.25 -11.49
CA TYR A 85 3.23 -8.06 -11.77
C TYR A 85 2.86 -9.52 -12.08
N ARG A 86 2.00 -10.13 -11.27
CA ARG A 86 1.50 -11.51 -11.47
C ARG A 86 0.76 -11.66 -12.80
N LYS A 87 -0.09 -10.69 -13.15
CA LYS A 87 -0.80 -10.66 -14.44
C LYS A 87 0.16 -10.70 -15.63
N LYS A 88 1.31 -10.02 -15.54
CA LYS A 88 2.36 -10.08 -16.58
C LYS A 88 3.07 -11.42 -16.67
N GLN A 89 3.14 -12.16 -15.56
CA GLN A 89 3.69 -13.51 -15.51
C GLN A 89 2.68 -14.59 -15.95
N GLY A 90 1.45 -14.19 -16.33
CA GLY A 90 0.39 -15.11 -16.74
C GLY A 90 -0.52 -15.56 -15.59
N ASP A 91 -0.26 -15.14 -14.36
CA ASP A 91 -1.14 -15.40 -13.22
C ASP A 91 -2.26 -14.35 -13.15
N GLN A 92 -3.46 -14.75 -13.55
CA GLN A 92 -4.67 -13.93 -13.56
C GLN A 92 -5.66 -14.39 -12.48
N LYS A 93 -5.18 -14.82 -11.31
CA LYS A 93 -6.03 -15.18 -10.16
C LYS A 93 -6.80 -13.98 -9.60
N TYR A 94 -6.20 -12.80 -9.61
CA TYR A 94 -6.73 -11.60 -8.97
C TYR A 94 -6.76 -10.41 -9.93
N ASP A 95 -7.77 -9.55 -9.76
CA ASP A 95 -7.94 -8.32 -10.52
C ASP A 95 -7.03 -7.20 -10.01
N VAL A 96 -6.55 -6.38 -10.95
CA VAL A 96 -5.72 -5.20 -10.64
C VAL A 96 -6.62 -4.00 -10.39
N ARG A 97 -6.54 -3.42 -9.19
CA ARG A 97 -7.30 -2.23 -8.79
C ARG A 97 -6.55 -0.94 -9.10
N TYR A 98 -6.62 -0.51 -10.35
CA TYR A 98 -6.08 0.78 -10.76
C TYR A 98 -6.77 1.94 -10.05
N GLY A 99 -6.03 2.98 -9.70
CA GLY A 99 -6.58 4.21 -9.10
C GLY A 99 -6.91 4.12 -7.60
N LEU A 100 -6.82 2.94 -6.96
CA LEU A 100 -7.14 2.77 -5.53
C LEU A 100 -6.42 3.79 -4.64
N GLY A 101 -5.12 4.00 -4.83
CA GLY A 101 -4.36 4.97 -4.03
C GLY A 101 -4.88 6.41 -4.19
N GLN A 102 -5.25 6.81 -5.41
CA GLN A 102 -5.80 8.16 -5.66
C GLN A 102 -7.18 8.33 -5.04
N GLU A 103 -8.01 7.28 -5.09
CA GLU A 103 -9.33 7.28 -4.47
C GLU A 103 -9.21 7.45 -2.94
N LEU A 104 -8.37 6.64 -2.31
CA LEU A 104 -8.10 6.71 -0.87
C LEU A 104 -7.55 8.09 -0.46
N ALA A 105 -6.57 8.62 -1.20
CA ALA A 105 -6.01 9.95 -0.95
C ALA A 105 -7.06 11.06 -1.10
N ARG A 106 -7.96 10.97 -2.09
CA ARG A 106 -9.03 11.96 -2.26
C ARG A 106 -10.03 11.91 -1.10
N LYS A 107 -10.32 10.72 -0.59
CA LYS A 107 -11.29 10.49 0.50
C LYS A 107 -10.69 10.74 1.89
N SER A 108 -9.38 10.80 2.03
CA SER A 108 -8.67 10.99 3.30
C SER A 108 -8.93 12.34 3.99
N ARG A 109 -9.41 13.35 3.25
CA ARG A 109 -9.75 14.67 3.79
C ARG A 109 -10.85 14.64 4.85
N TYR A 110 -11.73 13.64 4.80
CA TYR A 110 -12.77 13.44 5.81
C TYR A 110 -12.66 12.02 6.38
N PRO A 111 -12.43 11.84 7.69
CA PRO A 111 -12.22 10.52 8.29
C PRO A 111 -13.29 9.50 7.93
N ARG A 112 -14.57 9.90 7.98
CA ARG A 112 -15.69 9.03 7.63
C ARG A 112 -15.64 8.55 6.17
N ASP A 113 -15.36 9.46 5.24
CA ASP A 113 -15.27 9.14 3.81
C ASP A 113 -14.12 8.16 3.55
N PHE A 114 -12.99 8.37 4.23
CA PHE A 114 -11.84 7.47 4.15
C PHE A 114 -12.15 6.08 4.69
N ILE A 115 -12.74 5.99 5.88
CA ILE A 115 -13.12 4.71 6.50
C ILE A 115 -14.10 3.97 5.59
N VAL A 116 -15.09 4.65 5.02
CA VAL A 116 -16.06 4.06 4.08
C VAL A 116 -15.36 3.52 2.84
N ALA A 117 -14.50 4.31 2.19
CA ALA A 117 -13.77 3.88 1.00
C ALA A 117 -12.82 2.70 1.28
N LEU A 118 -12.12 2.74 2.42
CA LEU A 118 -11.23 1.67 2.84
C LEU A 118 -12.01 0.39 3.14
N SER A 119 -13.13 0.49 3.85
CA SER A 119 -13.97 -0.66 4.21
C SER A 119 -14.58 -1.32 2.98
N ASP A 120 -15.05 -0.54 2.01
CA ASP A 120 -15.56 -1.06 0.73
C ASP A 120 -14.45 -1.78 -0.06
N PHE A 121 -13.24 -1.20 -0.11
CA PHE A 121 -12.09 -1.85 -0.70
C PHE A 121 -11.80 -3.22 -0.04
N LEU A 122 -11.70 -3.25 1.29
CA LEU A 122 -11.37 -4.44 2.08
C LEU A 122 -12.43 -5.52 1.97
N HIS A 123 -13.72 -5.15 1.99
CA HIS A 123 -14.81 -6.09 1.79
C HIS A 123 -14.72 -6.78 0.43
N LYS A 124 -14.55 -6.01 -0.65
CA LYS A 124 -14.36 -6.54 -1.99
C LYS A 124 -13.09 -7.39 -2.09
N TYR A 125 -12.01 -7.01 -1.38
CA TYR A 125 -10.74 -7.76 -1.37
C TYR A 125 -10.93 -9.14 -0.73
N ASN A 126 -11.57 -9.21 0.44
CA ASN A 126 -11.85 -10.48 1.11
C ASN A 126 -12.83 -11.36 0.32
N ALA A 127 -13.86 -10.76 -0.31
CA ALA A 127 -14.79 -11.50 -1.17
C ALA A 127 -14.10 -12.13 -2.38
N GLU A 128 -13.17 -11.40 -3.01
CA GLU A 128 -12.35 -11.93 -4.10
C GLU A 128 -11.43 -13.06 -3.60
N ASN A 129 -10.87 -12.98 -2.38
CA ASN A 129 -10.08 -14.08 -1.79
C ASN A 129 -10.92 -15.35 -1.70
N ALA A 130 -12.09 -15.26 -1.09
CA ALA A 130 -12.99 -16.39 -0.89
C ALA A 130 -13.36 -17.04 -2.23
N ARG A 131 -13.74 -16.22 -3.22
CA ARG A 131 -14.04 -16.72 -4.57
C ARG A 131 -12.86 -17.45 -5.22
N VAL A 132 -11.63 -16.94 -5.06
CA VAL A 132 -10.44 -17.60 -5.61
C VAL A 132 -10.15 -18.91 -4.87
N MET A 133 -10.31 -18.94 -3.54
CA MET A 133 -10.13 -20.16 -2.73
C MET A 133 -11.12 -21.27 -3.11
N GLU A 134 -12.33 -20.91 -3.52
CA GLU A 134 -13.34 -21.86 -3.99
C GLU A 134 -13.04 -22.40 -5.40
N THR A 135 -12.41 -21.60 -6.26
CA THR A 135 -12.35 -21.88 -7.71
C THR A 135 -10.97 -22.24 -8.23
N ARG A 136 -9.90 -21.99 -7.46
CA ARG A 136 -8.52 -22.16 -7.90
C ARG A 136 -7.66 -22.72 -6.78
N SER A 137 -6.60 -23.44 -7.16
CA SER A 137 -5.60 -23.91 -6.20
C SER A 137 -4.71 -22.77 -5.69
N GLY A 138 -4.17 -22.96 -4.49
CA GLY A 138 -3.28 -22.03 -3.81
C GLY A 138 -1.95 -21.76 -4.54
N PRO A 139 -1.07 -20.94 -3.96
CA PRO A 139 -1.23 -20.22 -2.69
C PRO A 139 -2.21 -19.04 -2.79
N TYR A 140 -2.80 -18.65 -1.65
CA TYR A 140 -3.77 -17.56 -1.54
C TYR A 140 -3.15 -16.33 -0.86
N ARG A 141 -3.70 -15.15 -1.14
CA ARG A 141 -3.34 -13.93 -0.39
C ARG A 141 -4.07 -13.90 0.96
N SER A 142 -3.42 -13.38 2.00
CA SER A 142 -4.01 -13.24 3.33
C SER A 142 -5.27 -12.36 3.31
N SER A 143 -6.27 -12.76 4.10
CA SER A 143 -7.50 -11.99 4.31
C SER A 143 -7.30 -10.95 5.43
N VAL A 144 -8.00 -9.83 5.31
CA VAL A 144 -8.00 -8.77 6.32
C VAL A 144 -9.05 -9.06 7.38
N LYS A 145 -8.67 -8.90 8.65
CA LYS A 145 -9.52 -9.15 9.82
C LYS A 145 -10.23 -7.87 10.26
N THR A 146 -11.30 -8.02 11.06
CA THR A 146 -11.98 -6.88 11.66
C THR A 146 -11.07 -6.10 12.61
N THR A 147 -10.18 -6.79 13.32
CA THR A 147 -9.18 -6.18 14.21
C THR A 147 -8.24 -5.22 13.47
N ASP A 148 -7.92 -5.52 12.21
CA ASP A 148 -7.09 -4.63 11.38
C ASP A 148 -7.80 -3.30 11.11
N ILE A 149 -9.13 -3.34 10.93
CA ILE A 149 -9.96 -2.14 10.72
C ILE A 149 -10.06 -1.35 12.03
N ASP A 150 -10.28 -2.03 13.16
CA ASP A 150 -10.34 -1.38 14.47
C ASP A 150 -9.04 -0.64 14.81
N GLU A 151 -7.90 -1.23 14.45
CA GLU A 151 -6.58 -0.57 14.56
C GLU A 151 -6.48 0.69 13.70
N ILE A 152 -6.90 0.62 12.43
CA ILE A 152 -6.89 1.81 11.57
C ILE A 152 -7.80 2.91 12.11
N VAL A 153 -8.98 2.57 12.64
CA VAL A 153 -9.88 3.57 13.26
C VAL A 153 -9.17 4.28 14.41
N ARG A 154 -8.52 3.52 15.32
CA ARG A 154 -7.74 4.12 16.42
C ARG A 154 -6.61 5.00 15.92
N LEU A 155 -5.87 4.57 14.90
CA LEU A 155 -4.78 5.36 14.32
C LEU A 155 -5.29 6.63 13.64
N ILE A 156 -6.47 6.59 13.02
CA ILE A 156 -7.10 7.79 12.43
C ILE A 156 -7.48 8.79 13.51
N ASP A 157 -8.05 8.32 14.62
CA ASP A 157 -8.42 9.19 15.74
C ASP A 157 -7.19 9.87 16.36
N GLU A 158 -6.04 9.18 16.39
CA GLU A 158 -4.80 9.70 16.99
C GLU A 158 -3.96 10.58 16.03
N TYR A 159 -3.82 10.17 14.76
CA TYR A 159 -2.86 10.77 13.81
C TYR A 159 -3.52 11.51 12.65
N GLY A 160 -4.84 11.42 12.53
CA GLY A 160 -5.62 12.00 11.43
C GLY A 160 -5.65 11.12 10.19
N SER A 161 -6.79 11.17 9.49
CA SER A 161 -7.07 10.31 8.33
C SER A 161 -6.14 10.57 7.15
N GLU A 162 -5.73 11.82 6.90
CA GLU A 162 -4.80 12.15 5.82
C GLU A 162 -3.44 11.47 6.02
N THR A 163 -2.90 11.54 7.23
CA THR A 163 -1.60 10.93 7.58
C THR A 163 -1.63 9.43 7.39
N VAL A 164 -2.62 8.76 8.01
CA VAL A 164 -2.77 7.29 7.94
C VAL A 164 -2.99 6.83 6.50
N ALA A 165 -3.85 7.53 5.74
CA ALA A 165 -4.11 7.21 4.34
C ALA A 165 -2.84 7.33 3.48
N ASN A 166 -2.09 8.41 3.62
CA ASN A 166 -0.87 8.62 2.81
C ASN A 166 0.20 7.58 3.13
N LEU A 167 0.34 7.18 4.40
CA LEU A 167 1.24 6.11 4.81
C LEU A 167 0.80 4.74 4.26
N LEU A 168 -0.50 4.41 4.34
CA LEU A 168 -1.04 3.19 3.74
C LEU A 168 -0.79 3.13 2.23
N ILE A 169 -0.96 4.24 1.52
CA ILE A 169 -0.69 4.34 0.07
C ILE A 169 0.80 4.14 -0.21
N ALA A 170 1.66 4.78 0.58
CA ALA A 170 3.11 4.66 0.45
C ALA A 170 3.58 3.21 0.65
N TYR A 171 3.16 2.56 1.73
CA TYR A 171 3.50 1.16 2.01
C TYR A 171 2.85 0.18 1.05
N GLY A 172 1.62 0.46 0.61
CA GLY A 172 0.88 -0.36 -0.33
C GLY A 172 1.49 -0.38 -1.74
N HIS A 173 2.25 0.64 -2.13
CA HIS A 173 2.93 0.68 -3.43
C HIS A 173 4.43 0.41 -3.36
N ALA A 174 4.96 0.27 -2.14
CA ALA A 174 6.33 -0.13 -1.91
C ALA A 174 6.52 -1.64 -2.11
N ARG A 175 7.72 -2.04 -2.53
CA ARG A 175 8.11 -3.45 -2.60
C ARG A 175 8.58 -3.94 -1.23
N ILE A 176 8.32 -5.20 -0.91
CA ILE A 176 8.99 -5.86 0.21
C ILE A 176 10.45 -6.14 -0.21
N PRO A 177 11.46 -5.91 0.65
CA PRO A 177 12.85 -6.33 0.42
C PRO A 177 12.95 -7.82 0.05
N ARG A 178 13.93 -8.19 -0.80
CA ARG A 178 14.09 -9.59 -1.26
C ARG A 178 14.26 -10.60 -0.12
N GLU A 179 14.90 -10.21 0.98
CA GLU A 179 15.12 -11.06 2.16
C GLU A 179 13.82 -11.44 2.88
N GLU A 180 12.84 -10.53 2.96
CA GLU A 180 11.53 -10.77 3.59
C GLU A 180 10.55 -11.54 2.67
N ASN A 181 10.74 -11.45 1.34
CA ASN A 181 9.90 -12.22 0.39
C ASN A 181 10.13 -13.73 0.53
N LEU A 182 11.36 -14.17 0.83
CA LEU A 182 11.70 -15.59 1.02
C LEU A 182 10.98 -16.18 2.24
N VAL A 183 10.93 -15.44 3.36
CA VAL A 183 10.26 -15.87 4.60
C VAL A 183 8.75 -15.98 4.43
N THR A 184 8.13 -15.09 3.63
CA THR A 184 6.67 -15.10 3.40
C THR A 184 6.24 -16.23 2.45
N GLU A 185 7.11 -16.60 1.50
CA GLU A 185 6.85 -17.70 0.56
C GLU A 185 7.02 -19.08 1.21
N GLU A 186 7.90 -19.21 2.21
CA GLU A 186 8.08 -20.42 3.00
C GLU A 186 6.95 -20.65 4.01
N SER A 187 6.46 -19.60 4.70
CA SER A 187 5.36 -19.70 5.68
C SER A 187 3.98 -19.97 5.08
N THR A 188 3.82 -19.83 3.76
CA THR A 188 2.57 -20.17 3.05
C THR A 188 2.57 -21.63 2.55
N GLN A 189 3.65 -22.39 2.79
CA GLN A 189 3.81 -23.79 2.35
C GLN A 189 3.66 -24.83 3.50
N GLU A 190 3.38 -24.39 4.73
CA GLU A 190 3.12 -25.27 5.90
C GLU A 190 1.63 -25.41 6.22
#